data_AF-A0A1F8UCD2-F1
#
_entry.id   AF-A0A1F8UCD2-F1
#
_cell.length_a   1.000
_cell.length_b   1.000
_cell.length_c   1.000
_cell.angle_alpha   90.00
_cell.angle_beta   90.00
_cell.angle_gamma   90.00
#
_symmetry.space_group_name_H-M   'P 1'
#
loop_
_entity.id
_entity.type
_entity.pdbx_description
1 polymer ?
#
loop_
_entity_poly.entity_id
_entity_poly.type
_entity_poly.pdbx_seq_one_letter_code
_entity_poly.pdbx_strand_id
1 'polypeptide(L)'
;MLLLLPTMAVLNAEFSWLSMLVTSTALWPAAFFGCFALLFFLVSLIQNKGLPYLIWGSKLKLSTAVWRRFNLMLVLLFVALAWFGWLFSMLLNPQLWSLYKLYAQPTFLLLWPLLGAWLAMARPSSI
;
A
#
# COMPACT_ATOMS: atom_id res chain seq x y z
N MET A 1 13.77 -33.10 -15.50
CA MET A 1 12.99 -32.54 -16.63
C MET A 1 11.50 -32.91 -16.59
N LEU A 2 11.12 -34.16 -16.27
CA LEU A 2 9.71 -34.62 -16.29
C LEU A 2 8.74 -33.85 -15.37
N LEU A 3 9.22 -33.27 -14.26
CA LEU A 3 8.38 -32.48 -13.35
C LEU A 3 8.36 -30.98 -13.68
N LEU A 4 9.18 -30.51 -14.62
CA LEU A 4 9.39 -29.09 -14.89
C LEU A 4 8.21 -28.48 -15.65
N LEU A 5 7.64 -29.21 -16.60
CA LEU A 5 6.41 -28.81 -17.31
C LEU A 5 5.18 -28.70 -16.39
N PRO A 6 4.86 -29.72 -15.55
CA PRO A 6 3.71 -29.61 -14.64
C PRO A 6 3.94 -28.56 -13.55
N THR A 7 5.16 -28.38 -13.02
CA THR A 7 5.42 -27.27 -12.08
C THR A 7 5.29 -25.91 -12.74
N MET A 8 5.79 -25.72 -13.97
CA MET A 8 5.59 -24.46 -14.70
C MET A 8 4.12 -24.20 -15.04
N ALA A 9 3.34 -25.24 -15.35
CA ALA A 9 1.91 -25.12 -15.58
C ALA A 9 1.14 -24.73 -14.31
N VAL A 10 1.46 -25.33 -13.17
CA VAL A 10 0.90 -24.96 -11.86
C VAL A 10 1.30 -23.53 -11.50
N LEU A 11 2.58 -23.17 -11.61
CA LEU A 11 3.04 -21.81 -11.35
C LEU A 11 2.34 -20.80 -12.28
N ASN A 12 2.17 -21.10 -13.56
CA ASN A 12 1.47 -20.20 -14.47
C ASN A 12 -0.04 -20.09 -14.17
N ALA A 13 -0.68 -21.17 -13.72
CA ALA A 13 -2.08 -21.15 -13.30
C ALA A 13 -2.25 -20.30 -12.02
N GLU A 14 -1.43 -20.54 -11.01
CA GLU A 14 -1.47 -19.87 -9.71
C GLU A 14 -0.98 -18.42 -9.75
N PHE A 15 -0.06 -18.09 -10.67
CA PHE A 15 0.50 -16.74 -10.88
C PHE A 15 -0.01 -16.07 -12.17
N SER A 16 -1.11 -16.55 -12.75
CA SER A 16 -1.74 -15.95 -13.93
C SER A 16 -2.10 -14.47 -13.73
N TRP A 17 -2.46 -14.07 -12.51
CA TRP A 17 -2.68 -12.66 -12.12
C TRP A 17 -1.43 -11.78 -12.25
N LEU A 18 -0.23 -12.36 -12.06
CA LEU A 18 1.05 -11.69 -12.22
C LEU A 18 1.34 -11.41 -13.70
N SER A 19 0.93 -12.31 -14.60
CA SER A 19 0.96 -12.06 -16.06
C SER A 19 0.00 -10.94 -16.48
N MET A 20 -1.18 -10.83 -15.85
CA MET A 20 -2.13 -9.74 -16.09
C MET A 20 -1.57 -8.39 -15.64
N LEU A 21 -0.73 -8.38 -14.60
CA LEU A 21 -0.08 -7.18 -14.07
C LEU A 21 0.92 -6.57 -15.08
N VAL A 22 1.56 -7.41 -15.90
CA VAL A 22 2.48 -6.99 -16.97
C VAL A 22 1.75 -6.63 -18.26
N THR A 23 0.65 -7.32 -18.57
CA THR A 23 -0.05 -7.22 -19.85
C THR A 23 -1.20 -6.22 -19.87
N SER A 24 -1.70 -5.79 -18.70
CA SER A 24 -2.81 -4.84 -18.57
C SER A 24 -2.42 -3.62 -17.75
N THR A 25 -2.62 -2.43 -18.33
CA THR A 25 -2.43 -1.15 -17.64
C THR A 25 -3.49 -0.89 -16.56
N ALA A 26 -4.57 -1.68 -16.53
CA ALA A 26 -5.63 -1.54 -15.54
C ALA A 26 -5.14 -1.87 -14.12
N LEU A 27 -4.16 -2.78 -13.98
CA LEU A 27 -3.62 -3.20 -12.69
C LEU A 27 -2.43 -2.37 -12.20
N TRP A 28 -1.94 -1.42 -13.02
CA TRP A 28 -0.78 -0.61 -12.67
C TRP A 28 -0.96 0.22 -11.41
N PRO A 29 -2.12 0.85 -11.13
CA PRO A 29 -2.31 1.56 -9.87
C PRO A 29 -2.22 0.61 -8.66
N ALA A 30 -2.76 -0.61 -8.78
CA ALA A 30 -2.69 -1.60 -7.71
C ALA A 30 -1.24 -2.02 -7.44
N ALA A 31 -0.49 -2.30 -8.51
CA ALA A 31 0.93 -2.64 -8.44
C ALA A 31 1.76 -1.50 -7.83
N PHE A 32 1.53 -0.27 -8.29
CA PHE A 32 2.24 0.92 -7.82
C PHE A 32 2.07 1.11 -6.31
N PHE A 33 0.83 1.11 -5.80
CA PHE A 33 0.60 1.23 -4.36
C PHE A 33 1.07 0.01 -3.58
N GLY A 34 0.98 -1.20 -4.16
CA GLY A 34 1.55 -2.42 -3.59
C GLY A 34 3.07 -2.32 -3.36
N CYS A 35 3.81 -1.74 -4.31
CA CYS A 35 5.25 -1.48 -4.16
C CYS A 35 5.54 -0.53 -3.00
N PHE A 36 4.75 0.53 -2.82
CA PHE A 36 4.90 1.43 -1.66
C PHE A 36 4.57 0.74 -0.34
N ALA A 37 3.50 -0.05 -0.29
CA ALA A 37 3.16 -0.85 0.89
C ALA A 37 4.32 -1.77 1.29
N LEU A 38 4.88 -2.48 0.31
CA LEU A 38 6.02 -3.37 0.50
C LEU A 38 7.26 -2.61 0.97
N LEU A 39 7.57 -1.46 0.35
CA LEU A 39 8.70 -0.62 0.74
C LEU A 39 8.59 -0.17 2.20
N PHE A 40 7.44 0.39 2.59
CA PHE A 40 7.20 0.82 3.98
C PHE A 40 7.31 -0.36 4.95
N PHE A 41 6.75 -1.51 4.58
CA PHE A 41 6.83 -2.72 5.39
C PHE A 41 8.28 -3.19 5.60
N LEU A 42 9.06 -3.33 4.52
CA LEU A 42 10.46 -3.74 4.58
C LEU A 42 11.32 -2.77 5.39
N VAL A 43 11.14 -1.47 5.19
CA VAL A 43 11.84 -0.46 5.99
C VAL A 43 11.49 -0.57 7.47
N SER A 44 10.25 -0.96 7.80
CA SER A 44 9.82 -1.16 9.19
C SER A 44 10.50 -2.34 9.87
N LEU A 45 10.96 -3.34 9.11
CA LEU A 45 11.74 -4.47 9.64
C LEU A 45 13.16 -4.05 10.07
N ILE A 46 13.73 -3.05 9.40
CA ILE A 46 15.09 -2.55 9.65
C ILE A 46 15.05 -1.40 10.68
N GLN A 47 14.09 -0.48 10.53
CA GLN A 47 13.91 0.69 11.36
C GLN A 47 12.59 0.59 12.13
N ASN A 48 12.70 0.35 13.44
CA ASN A 48 11.53 0.18 14.32
C ASN A 48 10.59 1.40 14.37
N LYS A 49 11.04 2.59 13.93
CA LYS A 49 10.22 3.82 13.84
C LYS A 49 9.59 4.02 12.45
N GLY A 50 9.87 3.15 11.48
CA GLY A 50 9.33 3.20 10.13
C GLY A 50 9.99 4.24 9.22
N LEU A 51 9.56 4.26 7.96
CA LEU A 51 10.10 5.14 6.92
C LEU A 51 9.90 6.64 7.20
N PRO A 52 8.73 7.11 7.70
CA PRO A 52 8.53 8.54 7.99
C PRO A 52 9.53 9.12 8.99
N TYR A 53 9.98 8.30 9.94
CA TYR A 53 10.99 8.72 10.91
C TYR A 53 12.35 9.00 10.25
N LEU A 54 12.73 8.25 9.21
CA LEU A 54 14.02 8.47 8.53
C LEU A 54 14.05 9.83 7.83
N ILE A 55 12.90 10.32 7.38
CA ILE A 55 12.78 11.59 6.64
C ILE A 55 12.61 12.78 7.60
N TRP A 56 11.73 12.66 8.60
CA TRP A 56 11.34 13.79 9.47
C TRP A 56 11.63 13.59 10.96
N GLY A 57 12.01 12.38 11.36
CA GLY A 57 12.08 11.97 12.76
C GLY A 57 13.13 12.68 13.59
N SER A 58 14.25 13.09 12.99
CA SER A 58 15.30 13.85 13.67
C SER A 58 14.83 15.24 14.11
N LYS A 59 13.84 15.82 13.42
CA LYS A 59 13.34 17.19 13.69
C LYS A 59 12.22 17.21 14.72
N LEU A 60 11.35 16.21 14.71
CA LEU A 60 10.07 16.26 15.44
C LEU A 60 10.12 15.69 16.87
N LYS A 61 11.23 15.05 17.29
CA LYS A 61 11.46 14.52 18.66
C LYS A 61 10.26 13.76 19.28
N LEU A 62 9.43 13.12 18.47
CA LEU A 62 8.26 12.35 18.93
C LEU A 62 8.67 10.96 19.45
N SER A 63 7.81 10.36 20.27
CA SER A 63 8.03 9.02 20.82
C SER A 63 8.01 7.94 19.73
N THR A 64 8.74 6.84 19.97
CA THR A 64 8.77 5.67 19.08
C THR A 64 7.38 5.11 18.79
N ALA A 65 6.48 5.13 19.78
CA ALA A 65 5.12 4.61 19.63
C ALA A 65 4.29 5.41 18.61
N VAL A 66 4.41 6.74 18.61
CA VAL A 66 3.71 7.62 17.65
C VAL A 66 4.20 7.33 16.23
N TRP A 67 5.51 7.23 16.05
CA TRP A 67 6.11 6.89 14.75
C TRP A 67 5.66 5.53 14.22
N ARG A 68 5.62 4.51 15.08
CA ARG A 68 5.14 3.17 14.72
C ARG A 68 3.68 3.18 14.28
N ARG A 69 2.81 3.87 15.04
CA ARG A 69 1.38 4.01 14.71
C ARG A 69 1.19 4.72 13.38
N PHE A 70 1.89 5.84 13.18
CA PHE A 70 1.81 6.61 11.95
C PHE A 70 2.27 5.79 10.73
N ASN A 71 3.41 5.10 10.86
CA ASN A 71 3.91 4.23 9.81
C ASN A 71 2.94 3.08 9.49
N LEU A 72 2.35 2.45 10.52
CA LEU A 72 1.33 1.41 10.32
C LEU A 72 0.12 1.96 9.55
N MET A 73 -0.36 3.16 9.88
CA MET A 73 -1.47 3.80 9.18
C MET A 73 -1.14 4.06 7.70
N LEU A 74 0.11 4.42 7.38
CA LEU A 74 0.55 4.58 5.98
C LEU A 74 0.66 3.24 5.25
N VAL A 75 1.16 2.19 5.90
CA VAL A 75 1.15 0.84 5.32
C VAL A 75 -0.28 0.41 5.00
N LEU A 76 -1.21 0.58 5.94
CA LEU A 76 -2.63 0.25 5.75
C LEU A 76 -3.25 1.05 4.61
N LEU A 77 -2.92 2.34 4.46
CA LEU A 77 -3.35 3.14 3.32
C LEU A 77 -2.90 2.54 1.99
N PHE A 78 -1.61 2.25 1.85
CA PHE A 78 -1.07 1.73 0.59
C PHE A 78 -1.62 0.34 0.26
N VAL A 79 -1.81 -0.52 1.28
CA VAL A 79 -2.49 -1.81 1.11
C VAL A 79 -3.94 -1.61 0.65
N ALA A 80 -4.67 -0.69 1.27
CA ALA A 80 -6.05 -0.40 0.89
C ALA A 80 -6.14 0.18 -0.54
N LEU A 81 -5.26 1.11 -0.92
CA LEU A 81 -5.21 1.67 -2.27
C LEU A 81 -4.84 0.60 -3.32
N ALA A 82 -3.93 -0.31 -2.99
CA ALA A 82 -3.59 -1.44 -3.84
C ALA A 82 -4.78 -2.38 -4.03
N TRP A 83 -5.45 -2.74 -2.93
CA TRP A 83 -6.62 -3.60 -2.93
C TRP A 83 -7.80 -2.99 -3.69
N PHE A 84 -8.14 -1.74 -3.41
CA PHE A 84 -9.20 -1.03 -4.13
C PHE A 84 -8.82 -0.79 -5.60
N GLY A 85 -7.54 -0.53 -5.90
CA GLY A 85 -7.05 -0.44 -7.28
C GLY A 85 -7.31 -1.73 -8.05
N TRP A 86 -7.01 -2.89 -7.44
CA TRP A 86 -7.30 -4.18 -8.03
C TRP A 86 -8.80 -4.42 -8.18
N LEU A 87 -9.58 -4.24 -7.10
CA LEU A 87 -11.03 -4.47 -7.07
C LEU A 87 -11.76 -3.61 -8.11
N PHE A 88 -11.46 -2.31 -8.16
CA PHE A 88 -12.13 -1.39 -9.06
C PHE A 88 -11.71 -1.57 -10.52
N SER A 89 -10.48 -2.03 -10.77
CA SER A 89 -10.07 -2.39 -12.14
C SER A 89 -10.88 -3.56 -12.72
N MET A 90 -11.41 -4.44 -11.86
CA MET A 90 -12.23 -5.58 -12.27
C MET A 90 -13.73 -5.28 -12.31
N LEU A 91 -14.22 -4.40 -11.43
CA LEU A 91 -15.66 -4.22 -11.23
C LEU A 91 -16.22 -2.93 -11.84
N LEU A 92 -15.42 -1.88 -12.00
CA LEU A 92 -15.92 -0.58 -12.44
C LEU A 92 -15.89 -0.46 -13.97
N ASN A 93 -16.89 0.25 -14.50
CA ASN A 93 -16.84 0.72 -15.87
C ASN A 93 -15.65 1.69 -16.07
N PRO A 94 -15.17 1.89 -17.32
CA PRO A 94 -13.99 2.72 -17.58
C PRO A 94 -14.10 4.17 -17.06
N GLN A 95 -15.30 4.73 -17.03
CA GLN A 95 -15.57 6.10 -16.59
C GLN A 95 -15.37 6.25 -15.07
N LEU A 96 -16.01 5.38 -14.28
CA LEU A 96 -15.85 5.36 -12.82
C LEU A 96 -14.43 4.98 -12.42
N TRP A 97 -13.78 4.09 -13.17
CA TRP A 97 -12.36 3.78 -12.98
C TRP A 97 -11.46 5.01 -13.19
N SER A 98 -11.76 5.82 -14.21
CA SER A 98 -11.05 7.08 -14.44
C SER A 98 -11.25 8.07 -13.30
N LEU A 99 -12.50 8.24 -12.83
CA LEU A 99 -12.81 9.13 -11.70
C LEU A 99 -12.11 8.68 -10.41
N TYR A 100 -12.06 7.38 -10.14
CA TYR A 100 -11.35 6.84 -8.99
C TYR A 100 -9.85 7.17 -9.03
N LYS A 101 -9.21 6.98 -10.18
CA LYS A 101 -7.78 7.31 -10.37
C LYS A 101 -7.50 8.80 -10.22
N LEU A 102 -8.35 9.65 -10.79
CA LEU A 102 -8.13 11.10 -10.84
C LEU A 102 -8.45 11.80 -9.52
N TYR A 103 -9.48 11.36 -8.80
CA TYR A 103 -9.97 12.07 -7.63
C TYR A 103 -9.77 11.27 -6.35
N ALA A 104 -10.30 10.04 -6.28
CA ALA A 104 -10.26 9.29 -5.03
C ALA A 104 -8.84 8.98 -4.57
N GLN A 105 -7.98 8.45 -5.46
CA GLN A 105 -6.59 8.10 -5.11
C GLN A 105 -5.79 9.31 -4.60
N PRO A 106 -5.72 10.47 -5.29
CA PRO A 106 -5.06 11.66 -4.76
C PRO A 106 -5.68 12.19 -3.47
N THR A 107 -7.01 12.19 -3.35
CA THR A 107 -7.69 12.63 -2.13
C THR A 107 -7.26 11.80 -0.93
N PHE A 108 -7.21 10.47 -1.04
CA PHE A 108 -6.73 9.62 0.04
C PHE A 108 -5.24 9.82 0.34
N LEU A 109 -4.39 9.99 -0.69
CA LEU A 109 -2.97 10.27 -0.50
C LEU A 109 -2.71 11.60 0.22
N LEU A 110 -3.58 12.59 0.06
CA LEU A 110 -3.45 13.90 0.71
C LEU A 110 -4.05 13.90 2.11
N LEU A 111 -5.27 13.40 2.27
CA LEU A 111 -6.02 13.51 3.52
C LEU A 111 -5.59 12.45 4.55
N TRP A 112 -5.27 11.24 4.11
CA TRP A 112 -4.97 10.15 5.03
C TRP A 112 -3.70 10.38 5.85
N PRO A 113 -2.57 10.86 5.30
CA PRO A 113 -1.40 11.17 6.12
C PRO A 113 -1.68 12.23 7.18
N LEU A 114 -2.53 13.22 6.89
CA LEU A 114 -2.93 14.25 7.85
C LEU A 114 -3.78 13.65 8.98
N LEU A 115 -4.78 12.84 8.63
CA LEU A 115 -5.61 12.13 9.60
C LEU A 115 -4.78 11.13 10.42
N GLY A 116 -3.90 10.39 9.77
CA GLY A 116 -3.02 9.42 10.40
C GLY A 116 -2.05 10.07 11.39
N ALA A 117 -1.50 11.24 11.06
CA ALA A 117 -0.67 12.00 11.98
C ALA A 117 -1.48 12.46 13.20
N TRP A 118 -2.68 13.01 12.98
CA TRP A 118 -3.57 13.42 14.06
C TRP A 118 -3.95 12.26 14.99
N LEU A 119 -4.38 11.12 14.42
CA LEU A 119 -4.74 9.92 15.18
C LEU A 119 -3.54 9.28 15.88
N ALA A 120 -2.35 9.29 15.27
CA ALA A 120 -1.15 8.76 15.90
C ALA A 120 -0.71 9.58 17.11
N MET A 121 -0.98 10.89 17.11
CA MET A 121 -0.71 11.80 18.22
C MET A 121 -1.81 11.81 19.28
N ALA A 122 -3.04 11.40 18.95
CA ALA A 122 -4.12 11.26 19.92
C ALA A 122 -3.69 10.25 21.00
N ARG A 123 -3.61 10.72 22.26
CA ARG A 123 -3.28 9.86 23.39
C ARG A 123 -4.35 8.77 23.49
N PRO A 124 -3.97 7.49 23.65
CA PRO A 124 -4.94 6.52 24.13
C PRO A 124 -5.35 7.01 25.52
N SER A 125 -6.63 7.32 25.71
CA SER A 125 -7.19 7.52 27.04
C SER A 125 -6.85 6.27 27.84
N SER A 126 -6.03 6.41 28.88
CA SER A 126 -5.75 5.37 29.85
C SER A 126 -7.09 4.92 30.44
N ILE A 127 -7.52 3.72 30.07
CA ILE A 127 -8.50 2.92 30.82
C ILE A 127 -7.67 2.00 31.71
#